data_AF-Q71I62-F1
#
_entry.id   AF-Q71I62-F1
#
_cell.length_a   1.000
_cell.length_b   1.000
_cell.length_c   1.000
_cell.angle_alpha   90.00
_cell.angle_beta   90.00
_cell.angle_gamma   90.00
#
_symmetry.space_group_name_H-M   'P 1'
#
loop_
_entity.id
_entity.type
_entity.pdbx_description
1 polymer ?
#
loop_
_entity_poly.entity_id
_entity_poly.type
_entity_poly.pdbx_seq_one_letter_code
_entity_poly.pdbx_strand_id
1 'polypeptide(L)'
;SARIVGDVMGKYHPHGDSSIYLAMAHMAQDFAYRYMLVDGHGNFGSVDGDRPAAMRYTEARMSKIAVEMLRDINKNTVDWQRNYDDTENEPTVLPARIPNLLV
;
A
#
# COMPACT_ATOMS: atom_id res chain seq x y z
N SER A 1 -9.33 4.05 5.40
CA SER A 1 -7.91 3.87 5.72
C SER A 1 -7.67 3.06 7.00
N ALA A 2 -8.28 3.39 8.14
CA ALA A 2 -8.01 2.72 9.43
C ALA A 2 -8.08 1.17 9.42
N ARG A 3 -9.06 0.58 8.71
CA ARG A 3 -9.18 -0.88 8.56
C ARG A 3 -7.93 -1.50 7.92
N ILE A 4 -7.42 -0.89 6.85
CA ILE A 4 -6.25 -1.38 6.10
C ILE A 4 -5.01 -1.31 7.00
N VAL A 5 -4.83 -0.19 7.71
CA VAL A 5 -3.72 -0.01 8.65
C VAL A 5 -3.74 -1.08 9.75
N GLY A 6 -4.91 -1.32 10.36
CA GLY A 6 -5.05 -2.35 11.40
C GLY A 6 -4.76 -3.77 10.92
N ASP A 7 -5.21 -4.13 9.70
CA ASP A 7 -4.98 -5.46 9.13
C ASP A 7 -3.51 -5.70 8.79
N VAL A 8 -2.83 -4.71 8.19
CA VAL A 8 -1.39 -4.78 7.91
C VAL A 8 -0.60 -4.85 9.21
N MET A 9 -0.96 -4.03 10.19
CA MET A 9 -0.28 -4.00 11.49
C MET A 9 -0.39 -5.33 12.23
N GLY A 10 -1.58 -5.95 12.20
CA GLY A 10 -1.83 -7.20 12.91
C GLY A 10 -1.22 -8.43 12.25
N LYS A 11 -0.97 -8.43 10.93
CA LYS A 11 -0.56 -9.63 10.18
C LYS A 11 0.86 -9.58 9.61
N TYR A 12 1.32 -8.40 9.16
CA TYR A 12 2.53 -8.31 8.33
C TYR A 12 3.56 -7.32 8.88
N HIS A 13 3.13 -6.28 9.61
CA HIS A 13 4.03 -5.24 10.11
C HIS A 13 3.70 -4.84 11.55
N PRO A 14 4.15 -5.59 12.57
CA PRO A 14 3.78 -5.40 13.98
C PRO A 14 4.53 -4.23 14.66
N HIS A 15 4.60 -3.09 13.98
CA HIS A 15 5.22 -1.85 14.46
C HIS A 15 4.17 -0.71 14.45
N GLY A 16 4.59 0.49 14.85
CA GLY A 16 3.69 1.65 14.97
C GLY A 16 2.89 1.94 13.69
N ASP A 17 1.63 2.37 13.87
CA ASP A 17 0.66 2.59 12.78
C ASP A 17 1.09 3.67 11.77
N SER A 18 1.97 4.58 12.18
CA SER A 18 2.34 5.76 11.41
C SER A 18 3.07 5.41 10.12
N SER A 19 3.99 4.43 10.13
CA SER A 19 4.71 4.01 8.92
C SER A 19 3.76 3.42 7.89
N ILE A 20 2.80 2.61 8.33
CA ILE A 20 1.80 1.96 7.48
C ILE A 20 0.87 3.02 6.87
N TYR A 21 0.34 3.92 7.69
CA TYR A 21 -0.57 4.95 7.21
C TYR A 21 0.12 5.93 6.25
N LEU A 22 1.32 6.40 6.60
CA LEU A 22 2.05 7.34 5.76
C LEU A 22 2.51 6.72 4.45
N ALA A 23 2.89 5.43 4.42
CA ALA A 23 3.18 4.73 3.18
C ALA A 23 1.96 4.68 2.25
N MET A 24 0.78 4.33 2.78
CA MET A 24 -0.47 4.33 2.01
C MET A 24 -0.85 5.74 1.55
N ALA A 25 -0.71 6.74 2.41
CA ALA A 25 -1.02 8.12 2.08
C ALA A 25 -0.10 8.67 0.97
N HIS A 26 1.19 8.38 1.04
CA HIS A 26 2.16 8.79 0.03
C HIS A 26 1.87 8.16 -1.34
N MET A 27 1.41 6.91 -1.38
CA MET A 27 0.98 6.23 -2.62
C MET A 27 -0.33 6.79 -3.22
N ALA A 28 -1.04 7.66 -2.50
CA ALA A 28 -2.27 8.33 -2.93
C ALA A 28 -2.07 9.81 -3.28
N GLN A 29 -0.82 10.29 -3.30
CA GLN A 29 -0.48 11.68 -3.64
C GLN A 29 -0.02 11.76 -5.10
N ASP A 30 -0.76 12.49 -5.93
CA ASP A 30 -0.48 12.68 -7.36
C ASP A 30 0.75 13.55 -7.63
N PHE A 31 1.11 14.40 -6.67
CA PHE A 31 2.34 15.19 -6.67
C PHE A 31 3.58 14.38 -6.24
N ALA A 32 3.41 13.22 -5.62
CA ALA A 32 4.51 12.35 -5.19
C ALA A 32 4.73 11.14 -6.11
N TYR A 33 3.64 10.61 -6.69
CA TYR A 33 3.68 9.47 -7.61
C TYR A 33 3.24 9.87 -9.01
N ARG A 34 4.07 9.55 -10.02
CA ARG A 34 3.68 9.71 -11.42
C ARG A 34 2.43 8.89 -11.77
N TYR A 35 2.36 7.68 -11.21
CA TYR A 35 1.22 6.77 -11.29
C TYR A 35 0.84 6.29 -9.88
N MET A 36 -0.20 6.88 -9.29
CA MET A 36 -0.64 6.52 -7.94
C MET A 36 -1.05 5.04 -7.85
N LEU A 37 -0.54 4.33 -6.84
CA LEU A 37 -0.88 2.94 -6.55
C LEU A 37 -2.13 2.83 -5.64
N VAL A 38 -2.45 3.90 -4.91
CA VAL A 38 -3.64 3.99 -4.08
C VAL A 38 -4.58 5.04 -4.67
N ASP A 39 -5.83 4.66 -4.87
CA ASP A 39 -6.94 5.56 -5.17
C ASP A 39 -7.59 5.96 -3.85
N GLY A 40 -7.26 7.17 -3.39
CA GLY A 40 -7.66 7.72 -2.10
C GLY A 40 -8.84 8.70 -2.22
N HIS A 41 -9.69 8.73 -1.20
CA HIS A 41 -10.71 9.77 -1.03
C HIS A 41 -10.56 10.44 0.34
N GLY A 42 -10.52 11.78 0.36
CA GLY A 42 -10.26 12.59 1.54
C GLY A 42 -8.98 13.45 1.42
N ASN A 43 -8.51 14.02 2.52
CA ASN A 43 -7.31 14.85 2.54
C ASN A 43 -6.04 14.00 2.75
N PHE A 44 -5.24 13.85 1.69
CA PHE A 44 -3.96 13.14 1.68
C PHE A 44 -2.73 14.07 1.76
N GLY A 45 -2.91 15.33 2.13
CA GLY A 45 -1.85 16.33 2.21
C GLY A 45 -1.69 17.13 0.91
N SER A 46 -0.70 18.01 0.91
CA SER A 46 -0.45 18.94 -0.20
C SER A 46 1.05 19.14 -0.44
N VAL A 47 1.40 19.72 -1.60
CA VAL A 47 2.77 20.15 -1.94
C VAL A 47 3.27 21.24 -0.99
N ASP A 48 2.35 21.99 -0.37
CA ASP A 48 2.65 23.08 0.57
C ASP A 48 3.09 22.57 1.96
N GLY A 49 3.13 21.25 2.15
CA GLY A 49 3.58 20.61 3.38
C GLY A 49 2.47 20.26 4.36
N ASP A 50 1.20 20.40 3.95
CA ASP A 50 0.08 19.94 4.77
C ASP A 50 0.12 18.42 4.93
N ARG A 51 -0.01 17.97 6.18
CA ARG A 51 -0.05 16.55 6.48
C ARG A 51 -1.40 15.94 6.07
N PRO A 52 -1.42 14.66 5.68
CA PRO A 52 -2.69 13.95 5.49
C PRO A 52 -3.53 14.01 6.76
N ALA A 53 -4.85 14.05 6.59
CA ALA A 53 -5.79 13.90 7.70
C ALA A 53 -5.57 12.55 8.40
N ALA A 54 -6.08 12.38 9.62
CA ALA A 54 -5.99 11.10 10.33
C ALA A 54 -6.69 9.97 9.55
N MET A 55 -6.21 8.73 9.68
CA MET A 55 -6.71 7.53 8.96
C MET A 55 -8.20 7.19 9.14
N ARG A 56 -8.88 7.83 10.09
CA ARG A 56 -10.33 7.73 10.31
C ARG A 56 -11.16 8.67 9.41
N TYR A 57 -10.51 9.60 8.73
CA TYR A 57 -11.14 10.59 7.82
C TYR A 57 -10.77 10.40 6.35
N THR A 58 -10.05 9.32 6.02
CA THR A 58 -9.67 8.99 4.65
C THR A 58 -10.13 7.59 4.27
N GLU A 59 -10.47 7.42 3.01
CA GLU A 59 -10.77 6.13 2.37
C GLU A 59 -9.71 5.83 1.33
N ALA A 60 -9.46 4.55 1.09
CA ALA A 60 -8.42 4.10 0.17
C ALA A 60 -8.80 2.77 -0.45
N ARG A 61 -8.51 2.60 -1.73
CA ARG A 61 -8.58 1.34 -2.47
C ARG A 61 -7.42 1.25 -3.46
N MET A 62 -7.22 0.09 -4.07
CA MET A 62 -6.21 -0.06 -5.12
C MET A 62 -6.60 0.77 -6.35
N SER A 63 -5.62 1.46 -6.94
CA SER A 63 -5.78 2.03 -8.27
C SER A 63 -5.77 0.91 -9.33
N LYS A 64 -6.21 1.22 -10.56
CA LYS A 64 -6.18 0.25 -11.67
C LYS A 64 -4.77 -0.27 -11.96
N ILE A 65 -3.76 0.59 -11.82
CA ILE A 65 -2.36 0.20 -12.08
C ILE A 65 -1.81 -0.72 -10.98
N ALA A 66 -2.20 -0.51 -9.72
CA ALA A 66 -1.83 -1.42 -8.62
C ALA A 66 -2.40 -2.83 -8.80
N VAL A 67 -3.57 -2.97 -9.42
CA VAL A 67 -4.12 -4.29 -9.78
C VAL A 67 -3.21 -5.04 -10.77
N GLU A 68 -2.59 -4.33 -11.73
CA GLU A 68 -1.64 -4.97 -12.66
C GLU A 68 -0.33 -5.40 -11.97
N MET A 69 0.06 -4.73 -10.88
CA MET A 69 1.21 -5.14 -10.07
C MET A 69 0.97 -6.49 -9.36
N LEU A 70 -0.29 -6.80 -9.01
CA LEU A 70 -0.71 -8.02 -8.32
C LEU A 70 -1.29 -9.09 -9.26
N ARG A 71 -1.36 -8.80 -10.55
CA ARG A 71 -2.03 -9.68 -11.50
C ARG A 71 -1.37 -11.05 -11.55
N ASP A 72 -2.20 -12.09 -11.42
CA ASP A 72 -1.81 -13.50 -11.38
C ASP A 72 -0.96 -13.93 -10.17
N ILE A 73 -0.88 -13.12 -9.10
CA ILE A 73 -0.09 -13.44 -7.89
C ILE A 73 -0.46 -14.80 -7.25
N ASN A 74 -1.71 -15.24 -7.40
CA ASN A 74 -2.21 -16.53 -6.90
C ASN A 74 -1.94 -17.73 -7.83
N LYS A 75 -1.14 -17.57 -8.88
CA LYS A 75 -0.82 -18.61 -9.87
C LYS A 75 0.63 -19.10 -9.76
N ASN A 76 1.18 -19.11 -8.55
CA ASN A 76 2.57 -19.53 -8.28
C ASN A 76 3.61 -18.76 -9.12
N THR A 77 3.40 -17.45 -9.31
CA THR A 77 4.28 -16.60 -10.13
C THR A 77 5.43 -15.99 -9.34
N VAL A 78 5.37 -16.03 -8.00
CA VAL A 78 6.36 -15.47 -7.08
C VAL A 78 6.51 -16.41 -5.89
N ASP A 79 7.67 -16.32 -5.24
CA ASP A 79 7.90 -17.01 -3.98
C ASP A 79 7.15 -16.34 -2.84
N TRP A 80 6.74 -17.14 -1.88
CA TRP A 80 6.07 -16.71 -0.66
C TRP A 80 6.92 -17.12 0.54
N GLN A 81 6.87 -16.32 1.59
CA GLN A 81 7.50 -16.59 2.87
C GLN A 81 6.48 -16.48 3.99
N ARG A 82 6.81 -17.07 5.14
CA ARG A 82 6.04 -16.88 6.37
C ARG A 82 6.17 -15.43 6.85
N ASN A 83 5.09 -14.91 7.44
CA ASN A 83 5.10 -13.62 8.12
C ASN A 83 5.85 -13.70 9.47
N TYR A 84 5.85 -12.60 10.24
CA TYR A 84 6.67 -12.47 11.46
C TYR A 84 6.37 -13.48 12.59
N ASP A 85 5.17 -14.07 12.63
CA ASP A 85 4.75 -15.06 13.64
C ASP A 85 4.46 -16.44 13.05
N ASP A 86 4.85 -16.67 11.80
CA ASP A 86 4.67 -17.90 11.05
C ASP A 86 3.21 -18.37 10.83
N THR A 87 2.21 -17.52 11.08
CA THR A 87 0.79 -17.89 10.93
C THR A 87 0.21 -17.60 9.54
N GLU A 88 0.76 -16.64 8.81
CA GLU A 88 0.33 -16.21 7.48
C GLU A 88 1.48 -16.35 6.47
N ASN A 89 1.16 -16.16 5.18
CA ASN A 89 2.16 -16.07 4.10
C ASN A 89 2.12 -14.69 3.45
N GLU A 90 3.27 -14.18 3.06
CA GLU A 90 3.41 -12.94 2.29
C GLU A 90 4.35 -13.13 1.08
N PRO A 91 4.10 -12.44 -0.04
CA PRO A 91 4.94 -12.57 -1.23
C PRO A 91 6.29 -11.88 -1.00
N THR A 92 7.39 -12.49 -1.45
CA THR A 92 8.72 -11.87 -1.34
C THR A 92 8.92 -10.73 -2.34
N VAL A 93 8.22 -10.80 -3.47
CA VAL A 93 8.16 -9.80 -4.54
C VAL A 93 6.76 -9.77 -5.17
N LEU A 94 6.42 -8.69 -5.88
CA LEU A 94 5.20 -8.63 -6.67
C LEU A 94 5.45 -9.10 -8.11
N PRO A 95 4.43 -9.67 -8.81
CA PRO A 95 4.51 -9.97 -10.23
C PRO A 95 4.95 -8.79 -11.12
N ALA A 96 4.61 -7.55 -10.72
CA ALA A 96 5.14 -6.31 -11.26
C ALA A 96 5.15 -6.24 -12.80
N ARG A 97 3.97 -6.38 -13.43
CA ARG A 97 3.82 -6.33 -14.91
C ARG A 97 4.19 -4.99 -15.56
N ILE A 98 4.51 -3.99 -14.74
CA ILE A 98 4.99 -2.67 -15.13
C ILE A 98 6.34 -2.48 -14.42
N PRO A 99 7.37 -1.92 -15.08
CA PRO A 99 8.68 -1.71 -14.46
C PRO A 99 8.63 -0.54 -13.45
N ASN A 100 7.93 -0.73 -12.32
CA ASN A 100 7.61 0.30 -11.32
C ASN A 100 8.83 0.98 -10.69
N LEU A 101 10.02 0.39 -10.80
CA LEU A 101 11.27 1.03 -10.37
C LEU A 101 11.73 2.14 -11.34
N LEU A 102 11.32 2.08 -12.61
CA LEU A 102 11.77 2.99 -13.67
C LEU A 102 10.77 4.11 -13.99
N VAL A 103 9.54 4.04 -13.47
CA VAL A 103 8.40 4.88 -13.91
C VAL A 103 7.76 5.68 -12.79
#